data_AF-A0A5C6ZJ20-F1
#
_entry.id   AF-A0A5C6ZJ20-F1
#
_cell.length_a   1.000
_cell.length_b   1.000
_cell.length_c   1.000
_cell.angle_alpha   90.00
_cell.angle_beta   90.00
_cell.angle_gamma   90.00
#
_symmetry.space_group_name_H-M   'P 1'
#
loop_
_entity.id
_entity.type
_entity.pdbx_description
1 polymer ?
#
loop_
_entity_poly.entity_id
_entity_poly.type
_entity_poly.pdbx_seq_one_letter_code
_entity_poly.pdbx_strand_id
1 'polypeptide(L)'
;MDSFIGIRFKKETAKRFQQFSRTHFKSHTVAMSTMLDFFFYNEISPKEKLGPTGRTIEASIKKRINAVIAIMRDMEKTQTKPTVAMIESLFQTEAPTKKPLILEKKYVDEKKEVRFREKENHNNEL
;
A
#
# COMPACT_ATOMS: atom_id res chain seq x y z
N MET A 1 -52.51 4.34 -7.22
CA MET A 1 -52.29 3.53 -8.44
C MET A 1 -51.34 4.31 -9.31
N ASP A 2 -50.27 3.69 -9.78
CA ASP A 2 -49.35 4.36 -10.69
C ASP A 2 -50.06 4.68 -12.01
N SER A 3 -49.85 5.89 -12.52
CA SER A 3 -50.40 6.29 -13.82
C SER A 3 -49.58 5.64 -14.94
N PHE A 4 -50.23 4.83 -15.77
CA PHE A 4 -49.58 4.23 -16.93
C PHE A 4 -49.56 5.19 -18.11
N ILE A 5 -48.43 5.22 -18.82
CA ILE A 5 -48.26 5.97 -20.07
C ILE A 5 -48.16 4.97 -21.23
N GLY A 6 -48.89 5.25 -22.31
CA GLY A 6 -48.83 4.44 -23.53
C GLY A 6 -47.68 4.86 -24.45
N ILE A 7 -46.75 3.94 -24.72
CA ILE A 7 -45.68 4.13 -25.71
C ILE A 7 -45.96 3.24 -26.92
N ARG A 8 -45.86 3.81 -28.13
CA ARG A 8 -46.09 3.08 -29.38
C ARG A 8 -44.79 2.49 -29.91
N PHE A 9 -44.78 1.19 -30.14
CA PHE A 9 -43.67 0.46 -30.76
C PHE A 9 -44.10 -0.16 -32.08
N LYS A 10 -43.12 -0.38 -32.99
CA LYS A 10 -43.34 -1.27 -34.13
C LYS A 10 -43.70 -2.66 -33.62
N LYS A 11 -44.63 -3.33 -34.31
CA LYS A 11 -45.18 -4.63 -33.90
C LYS A 11 -44.09 -5.68 -33.64
N GLU A 12 -43.10 -5.77 -34.52
CA GLU A 12 -41.98 -6.71 -34.39
C GLU A 12 -41.11 -6.44 -33.15
N THR A 13 -40.80 -5.17 -32.89
CA THR A 13 -40.05 -4.76 -31.68
C THR A 13 -40.85 -5.05 -30.41
N ALA A 14 -42.15 -4.76 -30.41
CA ALA A 14 -43.02 -5.02 -29.28
C ALA A 14 -43.09 -6.52 -28.95
N LYS A 15 -43.22 -7.39 -29.96
CA LYS A 15 -43.21 -8.85 -29.79
C LYS A 15 -41.91 -9.35 -29.16
N ARG A 16 -40.76 -8.89 -29.66
CA ARG A 16 -39.44 -9.25 -29.11
C ARG A 16 -39.32 -8.85 -27.65
N PHE A 17 -39.72 -7.63 -27.31
CA PHE A 17 -39.69 -7.15 -25.92
C PHE A 17 -40.65 -7.95 -25.02
N GLN A 18 -41.87 -8.23 -25.49
CA GLN A 18 -42.85 -9.03 -24.73
C GLN A 18 -42.34 -10.45 -24.46
N GLN A 19 -41.73 -11.10 -25.45
CA GLN A 19 -41.10 -12.42 -25.27
C GLN A 19 -39.98 -12.35 -24.22
N PHE A 20 -39.03 -11.43 -24.39
CA PHE A 20 -37.93 -11.25 -23.44
C PHE A 20 -38.42 -10.98 -22.01
N SER A 21 -39.37 -10.05 -21.87
CA SER A 21 -39.91 -9.66 -20.57
C SER A 21 -40.64 -10.82 -19.89
N ARG A 22 -41.40 -11.64 -20.63
CA ARG A 22 -42.08 -12.82 -20.07
C ARG A 22 -41.11 -13.93 -19.64
N THR A 23 -39.98 -14.07 -20.32
CA THR A 23 -38.97 -15.08 -20.00
C THR A 23 -38.17 -14.73 -18.74
N HIS A 24 -37.81 -13.46 -18.57
CA HIS A 24 -36.84 -13.05 -17.53
C HIS A 24 -37.44 -12.26 -16.37
N PHE A 25 -38.64 -11.71 -16.52
CA PHE A 25 -39.23 -10.78 -15.56
C PHE A 25 -40.70 -11.07 -15.28
N LYS A 26 -41.19 -10.56 -14.13
CA LYS A 26 -42.58 -10.70 -13.73
C LYS A 26 -43.52 -9.69 -14.40
N SER A 27 -43.00 -8.51 -14.80
CA SER A 27 -43.78 -7.47 -15.47
C SER A 27 -42.98 -6.72 -16.52
N HIS A 28 -43.70 -6.13 -17.50
CA HIS A 28 -43.10 -5.32 -18.56
C HIS A 28 -42.46 -4.04 -18.03
N THR A 29 -43.05 -3.42 -17.00
CA THR A 29 -42.49 -2.23 -16.35
C THR A 29 -41.14 -2.54 -15.69
N VAL A 30 -41.04 -3.65 -14.94
CA VAL A 30 -39.79 -4.05 -14.29
C VAL A 30 -38.72 -4.37 -15.33
N ALA A 31 -39.07 -5.12 -16.38
CA ALA A 31 -38.14 -5.43 -17.45
C ALA A 31 -37.55 -4.16 -18.11
N MET A 32 -38.40 -3.17 -18.41
CA MET A 32 -37.97 -1.91 -19.00
C MET A 32 -37.10 -1.10 -18.03
N SER A 33 -37.51 -0.98 -16.76
CA SER A 33 -36.73 -0.26 -15.73
C SER A 33 -35.34 -0.89 -15.58
N THR A 34 -35.26 -2.20 -15.39
CA THR A 34 -33.99 -2.91 -15.23
C THR A 34 -33.10 -2.78 -16.46
N MET A 35 -33.67 -2.76 -17.67
CA MET A 35 -32.89 -2.48 -18.89
C MET A 35 -32.30 -1.07 -18.89
N LEU A 36 -33.08 -0.06 -18.51
CA LEU A 36 -32.60 1.34 -18.45
C LEU A 36 -31.52 1.48 -17.37
N ASP A 37 -31.77 0.94 -16.18
CA ASP A 37 -30.83 0.92 -15.06
C ASP A 37 -29.52 0.23 -15.45
N PHE A 38 -29.59 -0.90 -16.16
CA PHE A 38 -28.41 -1.62 -16.63
C PHE A 38 -27.51 -0.73 -17.49
N PHE A 39 -28.05 -0.01 -18.47
CA PHE A 39 -27.23 0.87 -19.31
C PHE A 39 -26.74 2.10 -18.54
N PHE A 40 -27.57 2.65 -17.64
CA PHE A 40 -27.21 3.82 -16.87
C PHE A 40 -26.08 3.53 -15.88
N TYR A 41 -26.22 2.51 -15.03
CA TYR A 41 -25.24 2.19 -13.98
C TYR A 41 -23.95 1.60 -14.53
N ASN A 42 -24.00 0.88 -15.65
CA ASN A 42 -22.79 0.32 -16.25
C ASN A 42 -22.14 1.28 -17.25
N GLU A 43 -22.72 2.46 -17.49
CA GLU A 43 -22.25 3.44 -18.48
C GLU A 43 -22.00 2.84 -19.88
N ILE A 44 -22.74 1.78 -20.21
CA ILE A 44 -22.63 1.07 -21.50
C ILE A 44 -23.61 1.70 -22.48
N SER A 45 -23.13 2.04 -23.67
CA SER A 45 -24.01 2.48 -24.75
C SER A 45 -24.83 1.31 -25.30
N PRO A 46 -26.16 1.42 -25.44
CA PRO A 46 -27.00 0.40 -26.08
C PRO A 46 -26.64 0.12 -27.54
N LYS A 47 -25.84 1.00 -28.16
CA LYS A 47 -25.34 0.84 -29.54
C LYS A 47 -24.00 0.11 -29.59
N GLU A 48 -23.32 -0.02 -28.47
CA GLU A 48 -22.02 -0.66 -28.40
C GLU A 48 -22.19 -2.19 -28.41
N LYS A 49 -21.55 -2.84 -29.37
CA LYS A 49 -21.50 -4.29 -29.42
C LYS A 49 -20.40 -4.75 -28.47
N LEU A 50 -20.76 -4.91 -27.20
CA LEU A 50 -19.95 -5.70 -26.30
C LEU A 50 -19.88 -7.10 -26.92
N GLY A 51 -18.66 -7.54 -27.25
CA GLY A 51 -18.41 -8.78 -27.96
C GLY A 51 -18.98 -10.02 -27.26
N PRO A 52 -18.65 -11.24 -27.71
CA PRO A 52 -19.38 -12.47 -27.39
C PRO A 52 -19.55 -12.80 -25.89
N THR A 53 -18.82 -12.15 -24.98
CA THR A 53 -19.13 -12.18 -23.54
C THR A 53 -18.38 -11.06 -22.84
N GLY A 54 -18.96 -10.38 -21.84
CA GLY A 54 -18.21 -9.47 -20.95
C GLY A 54 -16.96 -10.12 -20.32
N ARG A 55 -16.90 -11.46 -20.29
CA ARG A 55 -15.72 -12.25 -19.92
C ARG A 55 -14.49 -12.01 -20.79
N THR A 56 -14.64 -11.70 -22.09
CA THR A 56 -13.47 -11.40 -22.94
C THR A 56 -12.89 -10.02 -22.61
N ILE A 57 -13.76 -9.07 -22.23
CA ILE A 57 -13.35 -7.76 -21.71
C ILE A 57 -12.64 -7.94 -20.37
N GLU A 58 -13.20 -8.74 -19.47
CA GLU A 58 -12.58 -9.08 -18.17
C GLU A 58 -11.20 -9.73 -18.35
N ALA A 59 -11.07 -10.69 -19.27
CA ALA A 59 -9.80 -11.33 -19.59
C ALA A 59 -8.76 -10.35 -20.16
N SER A 60 -9.19 -9.43 -21.02
CA SER A 60 -8.34 -8.36 -21.57
C SER A 60 -7.85 -7.42 -20.45
N ILE A 61 -8.74 -7.00 -19.55
CA ILE A 61 -8.41 -6.14 -18.40
C ILE A 61 -7.45 -6.87 -17.45
N LYS A 62 -7.72 -8.13 -17.08
CA LYS A 62 -6.83 -8.94 -16.24
C LYS A 62 -5.43 -9.06 -16.85
N LYS A 63 -5.33 -9.28 -18.16
CA LYS A 63 -4.05 -9.34 -18.87
C LYS A 63 -3.30 -8.01 -18.81
N ARG A 64 -3.99 -6.88 -18.96
CA ARG A 64 -3.40 -5.53 -18.85
C ARG A 64 -2.91 -5.25 -17.42
N ILE A 65 -3.69 -5.59 -16.39
CA ILE A 65 -3.30 -5.42 -14.99
C ILE A 65 -2.05 -6.26 -14.66
N ASN A 66 -2.00 -7.52 -15.09
CA ASN A 66 -0.84 -8.38 -14.87
C ASN A 66 0.43 -7.82 -15.54
N ALA A 67 0.30 -7.20 -16.72
CA ALA A 67 1.42 -6.53 -17.38
C ALA A 67 1.91 -5.32 -16.59
N VAL A 68 1.00 -4.48 -16.06
CA VAL A 68 1.37 -3.34 -15.20
C VAL A 68 2.06 -3.81 -13.92
N ILE A 69 1.56 -4.85 -13.27
CA ILE A 69 2.20 -5.46 -12.09
C ILE A 69 3.61 -5.95 -12.43
N ALA A 70 3.78 -6.58 -13.59
CA ALA A 70 5.09 -7.05 -14.03
C ALA A 70 6.08 -5.88 -14.24
N ILE A 71 5.63 -4.79 -14.87
CA ILE A 71 6.43 -3.57 -15.05
C ILE A 71 6.80 -2.96 -13.71
N MET A 72 5.84 -2.79 -12.79
CA MET A 72 6.11 -2.25 -11.45
C MET A 72 7.11 -3.11 -10.67
N ARG A 73 6.97 -4.44 -10.74
CA ARG A 73 7.89 -5.39 -10.10
C ARG A 73 9.29 -5.35 -10.72
N ASP A 74 9.39 -5.13 -12.03
CA ASP A 74 10.68 -4.99 -12.71
C ASP A 74 11.39 -3.70 -12.30
N MET A 75 10.66 -2.57 -12.27
CA MET A 75 11.17 -1.30 -11.70
C MET A 75 11.62 -1.48 -10.25
N GLU A 76 10.86 -2.25 -9.46
CA GLU A 76 11.18 -2.50 -8.06
C GLU A 76 12.53 -3.23 -7.90
N LYS A 77 12.77 -4.24 -8.75
CA LYS A 77 13.98 -5.05 -8.73
C LYS A 77 15.20 -4.34 -9.31
N THR A 78 15.03 -3.56 -10.39
CA THR A 78 16.14 -2.98 -11.14
C THR A 78 16.58 -1.62 -10.60
N GLN A 79 15.66 -0.80 -10.08
CA GLN A 79 15.97 0.55 -9.64
C GLN A 79 15.87 0.67 -8.11
N THR A 80 14.68 0.51 -7.54
CA THR A 80 14.46 0.90 -6.14
C THR A 80 15.17 0.00 -5.13
N LYS A 81 15.16 -1.34 -5.31
CA LYS A 81 15.81 -2.26 -4.36
C LYS A 81 17.34 -2.06 -4.28
N PRO A 82 18.07 -2.00 -5.41
CA PRO A 82 19.50 -1.72 -5.37
C PRO A 82 19.81 -0.35 -4.77
N THR A 83 19.02 0.69 -5.07
CA THR A 83 19.22 2.02 -4.49
C THR A 83 19.03 2.02 -2.98
N VAL A 84 17.98 1.36 -2.48
CA VAL A 84 17.76 1.20 -1.03
C VAL A 84 18.92 0.44 -0.40
N ALA A 85 19.34 -0.69 -0.97
CA ALA A 85 20.45 -1.48 -0.44
C ALA A 85 21.78 -0.70 -0.45
N MET A 86 22.02 0.12 -1.47
CA MET A 86 23.20 0.97 -1.57
C MET A 86 23.18 2.08 -0.51
N ILE A 87 22.03 2.74 -0.32
CA ILE A 87 21.84 3.74 0.73
C ILE A 87 22.03 3.12 2.12
N GLU A 88 21.42 1.96 2.37
CA GLU A 88 21.62 1.20 3.62
C GLU A 88 23.08 0.84 3.83
N SER A 89 23.81 0.45 2.78
CA SER A 89 25.24 0.14 2.87
C SER A 89 26.08 1.36 3.26
N LEU A 90 25.77 2.54 2.70
CA LEU A 90 26.45 3.80 3.05
C LEU A 90 26.23 4.17 4.52
N PHE A 91 25.01 4.03 5.03
CA PHE A 91 24.70 4.33 6.42
C PHE A 91 25.15 3.25 7.42
N GLN A 92 25.29 1.99 6.99
CA GLN A 92 25.86 0.93 7.83
C GLN A 92 27.36 1.12 8.07
N THR A 93 28.10 1.66 7.09
CA THR A 93 29.52 2.01 7.28
C THR A 93 29.75 3.18 8.23
N GLU A 94 28.74 4.02 8.47
CA GLU A 94 28.80 5.15 9.41
C GLU A 94 28.39 4.78 10.84
N ALA A 95 27.93 3.55 11.10
CA ALA A 95 27.68 3.11 12.46
C ALA A 95 28.99 3.23 13.26
N PRO A 96 29.07 4.12 14.26
CA PRO A 96 30.31 4.37 14.95
C PRO A 96 30.73 3.07 15.62
N THR A 97 31.88 2.53 15.21
CA THR A 97 32.55 1.48 15.97
C THR A 97 32.59 1.98 17.40
N LYS A 98 31.98 1.23 18.33
CA LYS A 98 31.88 1.62 19.74
C LYS A 98 33.28 1.98 20.21
N LYS A 99 33.60 3.27 20.28
CA LYS A 99 34.90 3.75 20.75
C LYS A 99 35.07 3.17 22.16
N PRO A 100 36.19 2.48 22.47
CA PRO A 100 36.40 1.96 23.81
C PRO A 100 36.28 3.13 24.78
N LEU A 101 35.39 3.01 25.77
CA LEU A 101 35.18 4.02 26.79
C LEU A 101 36.50 4.21 27.56
N ILE A 102 37.17 5.35 27.34
CA ILE A 102 38.34 5.74 28.12
C ILE A 102 37.81 6.20 29.48
N LEU A 103 37.83 5.30 30.46
CA LEU A 103 37.52 5.62 31.85
C LEU A 103 38.78 6.14 32.53
N GLU A 104 38.79 7.41 32.94
CA GLU A 104 39.84 7.95 33.80
C GLU A 104 39.80 7.23 35.15
N LYS A 105 40.88 6.51 35.49
CA LYS A 105 41.11 6.05 36.85
C LYS A 105 41.43 7.27 37.72
N LYS A 106 40.43 7.77 38.45
CA LYS A 106 40.69 8.67 39.57
C LYS A 106 41.45 7.89 40.64
N TYR A 107 42.74 8.16 40.77
CA TYR A 107 43.50 7.77 41.94
C TYR A 107 42.98 8.60 43.12
N VAL A 108 42.34 7.94 44.07
CA VAL A 108 42.06 8.53 45.38
C VAL A 108 43.38 8.48 46.14
N ASP A 109 44.05 9.63 46.29
CA ASP A 109 45.14 9.78 47.23
C ASP A 109 44.59 9.59 48.64
N GLU A 110 44.61 8.34 49.13
CA GLU A 110 44.53 8.07 50.56
C GLU A 110 45.72 8.76 51.21
N LYS A 111 45.47 9.92 51.82
CA LYS A 111 46.41 10.61 52.70
C LYS A 111 46.82 9.61 53.79
N LYS A 112 48.00 9.00 53.63
CA LYS A 112 48.64 8.24 54.69
C LYS A 112 48.89 9.20 55.85
N GLU A 113 48.15 9.03 56.94
CA GLU A 113 48.49 9.66 58.22
C GLU A 113 49.90 9.21 58.62
N VAL A 114 50.83 10.17 58.63
CA VAL A 114 52.22 9.94 59.05
C VAL A 114 52.21 9.71 60.57
N ARG A 115 52.30 8.44 61.00
CA ARG A 115 52.23 8.05 62.42
C ARG A 115 53.44 8.43 63.26
N PHE A 116 54.54 8.88 62.68
CA PHE A 116 55.77 9.18 63.42
C PHE A 116 56.41 10.48 62.91
N ARG A 117 56.64 11.43 63.82
CA ARG A 117 57.51 12.59 63.63
C ARG A 117 58.68 12.45 64.59
N GLU A 118 59.89 12.49 64.05
CA GLU A 118 61.14 12.49 64.82
C GLU A 118 61.29 13.84 65.54
N LYS A 119 61.64 13.82 66.83
CA LYS A 119 61.95 15.05 67.58
C LYS A 119 63.45 15.32 67.45
N GLU A 120 63.81 16.43 66.82
CA GLU A 120 65.19 16.92 66.81
C GLU A 120 65.59 17.37 68.22
N ASN A 121 66.55 16.67 68.84
CA ASN A 121 67.17 17.08 70.09
C ASN A 121 68.33 18.04 69.78
N HIS A 122 68.13 19.32 70.08
CA HIS A 122 69.22 20.30 70.08
C HIS A 122 70.00 20.26 71.40
N ASN A 123 71.29 19.94 71.25
CA ASN A 123 72.45 20.38 72.03
C ASN A 123 72.79 19.68 73.36
N ASN A 124 73.81 18.82 73.27
CA ASN A 124 75.02 18.81 74.09
C ASN A 124 75.32 20.14 74.80
N GLU A 125 75.57 20.08 76.12
CA GLU A 125 76.59 20.87 76.82
C GLU A 125 76.86 20.29 78.22
N LEU A 126 78.12 19.87 78.42
CA LEU A 126 78.96 19.64 79.63
C LEU A 126 78.38 18.98 80.90
#